data_AF-A0A0B1SBB0-F1
#
_entry.id   AF-A0A0B1SBB0-F1
#
_cell.length_a   1.000
_cell.length_b   1.000
_cell.length_c   1.000
_cell.angle_alpha   90.00
_cell.angle_beta   90.00
_cell.angle_gamma   90.00
#
_symmetry.space_group_name_H-M   'P 1'
#
loop_
_entity.id
_entity.type
_entity.pdbx_description
1 polymer ?
#
loop_
_entity_poly.entity_id
_entity_poly.type
_entity_poly.pdbx_seq_one_letter_code
_entity_poly.pdbx_strand_id
1 'polypeptide(L)'
;MRWRQLTKEQLEIATLQLYERGGYSPRYGDVNDTMPGIEVLDEETDMKDMLQRRQEHRKQPAGVSKVDAEMLAMARKGMDGDESTFSVEQPLEAQTHLWSDKYRPRKPTYLNRVQTGFDWNKYNQTHYDMDNPPPKIVQGYKFNIFYPDLLDPSVTPSFTVTPCDDPDFAVIRFKAGPPYEDIAFKCVNREWEVSHKHGYKCQFQNGVFQLWFVFKRYRYRR
;
A
#
# COMPACT_ATOMS: atom_id res chain seq x y z
N MET A 1 -10.18 -53.90 25.79
CA MET A 1 -8.71 -54.05 25.69
C MET A 1 -8.05 -52.79 26.22
N ARG A 2 -6.97 -52.89 27.03
CA ARG A 2 -6.21 -51.70 27.48
C ARG A 2 -5.13 -51.38 26.45
N TRP A 3 -5.37 -50.36 25.63
CA TRP A 3 -4.52 -49.91 24.51
C TRP A 3 -3.05 -49.65 24.86
N ARG A 4 -2.77 -49.37 26.14
CA ARG A 4 -1.43 -49.06 26.66
C ARG A 4 -0.46 -50.25 26.71
N GLN A 5 -0.92 -51.47 26.44
CA GLN A 5 -0.11 -52.69 26.52
C GLN A 5 0.21 -53.30 25.15
N LEU A 6 -0.23 -52.69 24.05
CA LEU A 6 0.02 -53.20 22.69
C LEU A 6 1.34 -52.67 22.12
N THR A 7 2.02 -53.54 21.37
CA THR A 7 3.15 -53.13 20.53
C THR A 7 2.66 -52.35 19.30
N LYS A 8 3.55 -51.60 18.65
CA LYS A 8 3.19 -50.68 17.56
C LYS A 8 2.48 -51.39 16.39
N GLU A 9 2.95 -52.58 16.01
CA GLU A 9 2.34 -53.40 14.96
C GLU A 9 0.96 -53.94 15.36
N GLN A 10 0.80 -54.39 16.60
CA GLN A 10 -0.50 -54.86 17.10
C GLN A 10 -1.52 -53.72 17.22
N LEU A 11 -1.05 -52.51 17.53
CA LEU A 11 -1.89 -51.31 17.54
C LEU A 11 -2.37 -50.98 16.12
N GLU A 12 -1.49 -51.03 15.13
CA GLU A 12 -1.84 -50.82 13.72
C GLU A 12 -2.91 -51.81 13.23
N ILE A 13 -2.71 -53.10 13.49
CA ILE A 13 -3.68 -54.15 13.10
C ILE A 13 -5.03 -53.91 13.78
N ALA A 14 -5.03 -53.59 15.08
CA ALA A 14 -6.26 -53.29 15.81
C ALA A 14 -6.98 -52.05 15.25
N THR A 15 -6.23 -51.00 14.89
CA THR A 15 -6.81 -49.80 14.29
C THR A 15 -7.40 -50.06 12.91
N LEU A 16 -6.72 -50.84 12.05
CA LEU A 16 -7.21 -51.23 10.73
C LEU A 16 -8.49 -52.08 10.83
N GLN A 17 -8.54 -53.03 11.77
CA GLN A 17 -9.75 -53.83 11.98
C GLN A 17 -10.93 -53.00 12.51
N LEU A 18 -10.69 -52.06 13.42
CA LEU A 18 -11.73 -51.16 13.91
C LEU A 18 -12.23 -50.21 12.82
N TYR A 19 -11.31 -49.80 11.96
CA TYR A 19 -11.58 -48.96 10.80
C TYR A 19 -12.43 -49.67 9.75
N GLU A 20 -12.09 -50.92 9.40
CA GLU A 20 -12.90 -51.76 8.51
C GLU A 20 -14.30 -52.02 9.10
N ARG A 21 -14.40 -52.18 10.42
CA ARG A 21 -15.66 -52.45 11.12
C ARG A 21 -16.52 -51.19 11.32
N GLY A 22 -15.91 -50.01 11.35
CA GLY A 22 -16.55 -48.71 11.61
C GLY A 22 -17.09 -48.01 10.36
N GLY A 23 -16.78 -48.48 9.16
CA GLY A 23 -17.39 -47.98 7.93
C GLY A 23 -17.07 -46.53 7.58
N TYR A 24 -15.88 -46.04 7.95
CA TYR A 24 -15.34 -44.74 7.51
C TYR A 24 -16.11 -43.46 7.91
N SER A 25 -17.15 -43.54 8.72
CA SER A 25 -17.86 -42.33 9.18
C SER A 25 -18.09 -42.38 10.68
N PRO A 26 -17.61 -41.38 11.43
CA PRO A 26 -17.96 -41.22 12.83
C PRO A 26 -19.48 -41.35 13.00
N ARG A 27 -19.93 -42.16 13.97
CA ARG A 27 -21.34 -42.19 14.32
C ARG A 27 -21.68 -40.87 14.99
N TYR A 28 -22.75 -40.21 14.57
CA TYR A 28 -23.25 -39.03 15.26
C TYR A 28 -23.53 -39.39 16.72
N GLY A 29 -22.90 -38.65 17.64
CA GLY A 29 -23.18 -38.76 19.07
C GLY A 29 -24.56 -38.20 19.39
N ASP A 30 -25.17 -38.69 20.46
CA ASP A 30 -26.40 -38.12 21.00
C ASP A 30 -26.09 -36.76 21.66
N VAL A 31 -27.04 -35.83 21.64
CA VAL A 31 -26.92 -34.50 22.29
C VAL A 31 -26.62 -34.65 23.79
N ASN A 32 -27.05 -35.75 24.40
CA ASN A 32 -26.79 -36.05 25.81
C ASN A 32 -25.37 -36.58 26.10
N ASP A 33 -24.63 -36.98 25.07
CA ASP A 33 -23.24 -37.48 25.17
C ASP A 33 -22.21 -36.36 24.95
N THR A 34 -22.67 -35.13 24.72
CA THR A 34 -21.80 -33.96 24.57
C THR A 34 -21.13 -33.61 25.90
N MET A 35 -19.84 -33.26 25.85
CA MET A 35 -19.08 -32.89 27.04
C MET A 35 -19.75 -31.71 27.76
N PRO A 36 -19.89 -31.71 29.09
CA PRO A 36 -20.56 -30.63 29.82
C PRO A 36 -19.94 -29.27 29.50
N GLY A 37 -20.76 -28.31 29.07
CA GLY A 37 -20.34 -26.95 28.69
C GLY A 37 -20.13 -26.72 27.19
N ILE A 38 -20.31 -27.72 26.34
CA ILE A 38 -20.38 -27.55 24.89
C ILE A 38 -21.85 -27.37 24.48
N GLU A 39 -22.22 -26.15 24.09
CA GLU A 39 -23.54 -25.90 23.49
C GLU A 39 -23.54 -26.36 22.03
N VAL A 40 -24.46 -27.25 21.69
CA VAL A 40 -24.70 -27.65 20.29
C VAL A 40 -25.55 -26.56 19.65
N LEU A 41 -24.93 -25.78 18.77
CA LEU A 41 -25.58 -24.68 18.04
C LEU A 41 -26.14 -25.19 16.72
N ASP A 42 -27.25 -24.59 16.30
CA ASP A 42 -27.82 -24.80 14.96
C ASP A 42 -26.97 -24.13 13.88
N GLU A 43 -27.03 -24.63 12.63
CA GLU A 43 -26.22 -24.16 11.50
C GLU A 43 -26.40 -22.66 11.25
N GLU A 44 -27.63 -22.16 11.33
CA GLU A 44 -27.92 -20.74 11.16
C GLU A 44 -27.33 -19.88 12.28
N THR A 45 -27.29 -20.43 13.50
CA THR A 45 -26.81 -19.73 14.69
C THR A 45 -25.28 -19.67 14.69
N ASP A 46 -24.61 -20.77 14.35
CA ASP A 46 -23.16 -20.83 14.18
C ASP A 46 -22.69 -19.91 13.04
N MET A 47 -23.39 -19.88 11.91
CA MET A 47 -23.07 -18.94 10.82
C MET A 47 -23.21 -17.48 11.26
N LYS A 48 -24.25 -17.16 12.04
CA LYS A 48 -24.49 -15.80 12.52
C LYS A 48 -23.42 -15.37 13.54
N ASP A 49 -23.07 -16.22 14.50
CA ASP A 49 -21.99 -15.96 15.46
C ASP A 49 -20.63 -15.84 14.74
N MET A 50 -20.35 -16.72 13.77
CA MET A 50 -19.14 -16.64 12.96
C MET A 50 -19.06 -15.33 12.17
N LEU A 51 -20.16 -14.89 11.53
CA LEU A 51 -20.21 -13.61 10.81
C LEU A 51 -20.04 -12.42 11.74
N GLN A 52 -20.65 -12.47 12.92
CA GLN A 52 -20.55 -11.43 13.93
C GLN A 52 -19.11 -11.33 14.46
N ARG A 53 -18.49 -12.46 14.85
CA ARG A 53 -17.07 -12.51 15.22
C ARG A 53 -16.16 -12.07 14.08
N ARG A 54 -16.46 -12.41 12.82
CA ARG A 54 -15.72 -11.89 11.66
C ARG A 54 -15.88 -10.40 11.47
N GLN A 55 -17.02 -9.79 11.83
CA GLN A 55 -17.21 -8.35 11.83
C GLN A 55 -16.48 -7.67 13.00
N GLU A 56 -16.59 -8.22 14.20
CA GLU A 56 -15.95 -7.69 15.42
C GLU A 56 -14.42 -7.83 15.37
N HIS A 57 -13.94 -9.00 14.96
CA HIS A 57 -12.53 -9.29 14.67
C HIS A 57 -12.15 -9.00 13.23
N ARG A 58 -12.96 -8.25 12.47
CA ARG A 58 -12.51 -7.67 11.21
C ARG A 58 -11.37 -6.73 11.58
N LYS A 59 -10.14 -7.26 11.56
CA LYS A 59 -8.93 -6.45 11.65
C LYS A 59 -9.10 -5.39 10.58
N GLN A 60 -9.38 -4.15 10.99
CA GLN A 60 -9.38 -3.06 10.05
C GLN A 60 -8.00 -3.11 9.38
N PRO A 61 -7.92 -3.30 8.05
CA PRO A 61 -6.66 -3.51 7.37
C PRO A 61 -5.83 -2.25 7.55
N ALA A 62 -4.97 -2.18 8.58
CA ALA A 62 -4.34 -0.95 9.11
C ALA A 62 -5.05 0.30 8.57
N GLY A 63 -6.33 0.41 8.92
CA GLY A 63 -7.28 1.20 8.16
C GLY A 63 -6.83 2.65 8.24
N VAL A 64 -6.50 3.22 7.07
CA VAL A 64 -6.39 4.65 6.78
C VAL A 64 -7.17 5.40 7.86
N SER A 65 -6.45 5.99 8.81
CA SER A 65 -7.04 6.68 9.97
C SER A 65 -8.13 7.62 9.48
N LYS A 66 -9.15 7.94 10.29
CA LYS A 66 -10.12 9.00 9.91
C LYS A 66 -9.38 10.27 9.46
N VAL A 67 -8.25 10.56 10.11
CA VAL A 67 -7.33 11.64 9.76
C VAL A 67 -6.73 11.44 8.36
N ASP A 68 -6.28 10.24 8.01
CA ASP A 68 -5.74 9.94 6.68
C ASP A 68 -6.81 10.07 5.59
N ALA A 69 -8.03 9.61 5.85
CA ALA A 69 -9.13 9.71 4.90
C ALA A 69 -9.52 11.18 4.64
N GLU A 70 -9.56 12.00 5.68
CA GLU A 70 -9.78 13.45 5.58
C GLU A 70 -8.64 14.16 4.86
N MET A 71 -7.38 13.82 5.17
CA MET A 71 -6.21 14.37 4.49
C MET A 71 -6.19 14.02 3.00
N LEU A 72 -6.52 12.77 2.64
CA LEU A 72 -6.66 12.33 1.26
C LEU A 72 -7.78 13.06 0.53
N ALA A 73 -8.94 13.25 1.19
CA ALA A 73 -10.06 14.00 0.63
C ALA A 73 -9.69 15.47 0.39
N MET A 74 -9.01 16.11 1.34
CA MET A 74 -8.53 17.48 1.21
C MET A 74 -7.54 17.63 0.06
N ALA A 75 -6.60 16.68 -0.08
CA ALA A 75 -5.68 16.66 -1.20
C ALA A 75 -6.41 16.47 -2.54
N ARG A 76 -7.41 15.56 -2.60
CA ARG A 76 -8.25 15.31 -3.79
C ARG A 76 -9.06 16.53 -4.27
N LYS A 77 -9.45 17.44 -3.38
CA LYS A 77 -10.28 18.61 -3.72
C LYS A 77 -9.64 19.58 -4.73
N GLY A 78 -8.30 19.60 -4.84
CA GLY A 78 -7.57 20.47 -5.78
C GLY A 78 -7.13 19.78 -7.07
N MET A 79 -7.88 18.81 -7.60
CA MET A 79 -7.51 18.07 -8.82
C MET A 79 -7.91 18.87 -10.06
N ASP A 80 -6.92 19.29 -10.84
CA ASP A 80 -7.13 19.96 -12.13
C ASP A 80 -7.29 18.92 -13.25
N GLY A 81 -7.91 19.28 -14.37
CA GLY A 81 -8.29 18.35 -15.44
C GLY A 81 -7.13 17.63 -16.13
N ASP A 82 -5.93 18.19 -16.06
CA ASP A 82 -4.69 17.64 -16.65
C ASP A 82 -3.81 16.84 -15.65
N GLU A 83 -4.30 16.63 -14.43
CA GLU A 83 -3.63 15.84 -13.39
C GLU A 83 -4.21 14.42 -13.28
N SER A 84 -3.35 13.41 -13.42
CA SER A 84 -3.70 12.01 -13.21
C SER A 84 -3.08 11.46 -11.93
N THR A 85 -3.77 10.60 -11.18
CA THR A 85 -3.20 9.93 -10.00
C THR A 85 -2.16 8.89 -10.43
N PHE A 86 -1.03 8.82 -9.71
CA PHE A 86 0.06 7.90 -9.98
C PHE A 86 0.43 7.10 -8.72
N SER A 87 0.61 5.78 -8.84
CA SER A 87 0.85 4.89 -7.69
C SER A 87 1.87 3.77 -7.98
N VAL A 88 2.72 3.92 -8.99
CA VAL A 88 3.71 2.90 -9.32
C VAL A 88 4.95 3.08 -8.43
N GLU A 89 5.01 2.30 -7.35
CA GLU A 89 6.16 2.23 -6.44
C GLU A 89 7.33 1.49 -7.11
N GLN A 90 8.56 1.97 -6.87
CA GLN A 90 9.77 1.25 -7.19
C GLN A 90 10.11 0.32 -6.01
N PRO A 91 10.34 -0.99 -6.23
CA PRO A 91 10.73 -1.88 -5.15
C PRO A 91 12.08 -1.43 -4.59
N LEU A 92 12.11 -1.19 -3.27
CA LEU A 92 13.33 -0.93 -2.52
C LEU A 92 13.79 -2.24 -1.86
N GLU A 93 15.10 -2.40 -1.71
CA GLU A 93 15.65 -3.50 -0.91
C GLU A 93 15.12 -3.43 0.53
N ALA A 94 14.85 -4.60 1.12
CA ALA A 94 14.30 -4.68 2.46
C ALA A 94 15.24 -4.01 3.47
N GLN A 95 14.80 -2.90 4.05
CA GLN A 95 15.58 -2.15 5.03
C GLN A 95 15.40 -2.75 6.43
N THR A 96 16.44 -3.41 6.95
CA THR A 96 16.47 -3.83 8.35
C THR A 96 16.75 -2.61 9.23
N HIS A 97 15.72 -2.07 9.85
CA HIS A 97 15.84 -0.94 10.74
C HIS A 97 16.03 -1.36 12.20
N LEU A 98 16.99 -0.74 12.90
CA LEU A 98 17.27 -0.98 14.33
C LEU A 98 16.05 -0.75 15.24
N TRP A 99 15.06 0.02 14.78
CA TRP A 99 13.84 0.33 15.52
C TRP A 99 12.69 -0.67 15.28
N SER A 100 12.83 -1.60 14.33
CA SER A 100 11.77 -2.53 13.92
C SER A 100 11.27 -3.44 15.06
N ASP A 101 12.10 -3.70 16.06
CA ASP A 101 11.72 -4.44 17.28
C ASP A 101 10.83 -3.63 18.21
N LYS A 102 10.95 -2.29 18.20
CA LYS A 102 10.22 -1.39 19.10
C LYS A 102 8.90 -0.90 18.49
N TYR A 103 8.89 -0.70 17.18
CA TYR A 103 7.71 -0.21 16.46
C TYR A 103 7.48 -1.06 15.23
N ARG A 104 6.21 -1.38 14.95
CA ARG A 104 5.85 -2.09 13.72
C ARG A 104 6.10 -1.19 12.52
N PRO A 105 6.97 -1.56 11.57
CA PRO A 105 7.18 -0.80 10.35
C PRO A 105 5.86 -0.61 9.58
N ARG A 106 5.65 0.61 9.07
CA ARG A 106 4.47 0.98 8.29
C ARG A 106 4.88 1.68 7.01
N LYS A 107 4.19 1.38 5.92
CA LYS A 107 4.28 2.21 4.72
C LYS A 107 3.44 3.47 4.89
N PRO A 108 3.98 4.66 4.57
CA PRO A 108 3.18 5.88 4.58
C PRO A 108 2.11 5.84 3.49
N THR A 109 0.99 6.50 3.75
CA THR A 109 -0.03 6.71 2.72
C THR A 109 0.39 7.87 1.83
N TYR A 110 0.01 7.87 0.56
CA TYR A 110 0.38 8.94 -0.37
C TYR A 110 -0.70 9.17 -1.42
N LEU A 111 -0.72 10.37 -1.97
CA LEU A 111 -1.51 10.76 -3.13
C LEU A 111 -0.60 11.51 -4.10
N ASN A 112 -0.01 10.76 -5.02
CA ASN A 112 0.85 11.33 -6.04
C ASN A 112 0.04 11.64 -7.28
N ARG A 113 0.36 12.76 -7.92
CA ARG A 113 -0.20 13.15 -9.21
C ARG A 113 0.90 13.40 -10.22
N VAL A 114 0.62 13.01 -11.44
CA VAL A 114 1.39 13.34 -12.63
C VAL A 114 0.63 14.43 -13.36
N GLN A 115 1.30 15.55 -13.61
CA GLN A 115 0.79 16.60 -14.46
C GLN A 115 1.24 16.30 -15.89
N THR A 116 0.28 16.05 -16.76
CA THR A 116 0.53 15.83 -18.18
C THR A 116 0.08 17.03 -18.99
N GLY A 117 0.68 17.25 -20.15
CA GLY A 117 0.18 18.27 -21.05
C GLY A 117 0.84 18.21 -22.41
N PHE A 118 0.37 19.06 -23.32
CA PHE A 118 0.87 19.13 -24.68
C PHE A 118 2.09 20.04 -24.78
N ASP A 119 3.08 19.65 -25.57
CA ASP A 119 4.20 20.51 -25.92
C ASP A 119 4.10 21.00 -27.35
N TRP A 120 3.57 22.20 -27.54
CA TRP A 120 3.45 22.84 -28.86
C TRP A 120 4.77 23.45 -29.32
N ASN A 121 5.79 22.62 -29.49
CA ASN A 121 7.06 23.04 -30.08
C ASN A 121 6.94 23.23 -31.61
N LYS A 122 7.95 23.82 -32.25
CA LYS A 122 7.90 24.15 -33.70
C LYS A 122 7.65 22.92 -34.60
N TYR A 123 8.13 21.74 -34.19
CA TYR A 123 7.89 20.49 -34.91
C TYR A 123 6.46 20.00 -34.71
N ASN A 124 5.96 20.01 -33.47
CA ASN A 124 4.60 19.57 -33.18
C ASN A 124 3.56 20.49 -33.83
N GLN A 125 3.84 21.79 -33.92
CA GLN A 125 2.98 22.75 -34.63
C GLN A 125 2.83 22.47 -36.13
N THR A 126 3.72 21.70 -36.77
CA THR A 126 3.61 21.37 -38.20
C THR A 126 2.95 20.03 -38.47
N HIS A 127 2.76 19.20 -37.44
CA HIS A 127 2.27 17.82 -37.57
C HIS A 127 0.98 17.55 -36.79
N TYR A 128 0.61 18.43 -35.86
CA TYR A 128 -0.54 18.30 -35.00
C TYR A 128 -1.36 19.59 -35.01
N ASP A 129 -2.67 19.44 -34.87
CA ASP A 129 -3.65 20.51 -34.87
C ASP A 129 -4.53 20.42 -33.61
N MET A 130 -5.44 21.38 -33.40
CA MET A 130 -6.31 21.36 -32.22
C MET A 130 -7.20 20.11 -32.13
N ASP A 131 -7.63 19.59 -33.28
CA ASP A 131 -8.47 18.39 -33.35
C ASP A 131 -7.65 17.09 -33.21
N ASN A 132 -6.35 17.15 -33.52
CA ASN A 132 -5.40 16.04 -33.39
C ASN A 132 -4.17 16.52 -32.63
N PRO A 133 -4.27 16.75 -31.31
CA PRO A 133 -3.17 17.30 -30.53
C PRO A 133 -2.02 16.31 -30.42
N PRO A 134 -0.79 16.79 -30.17
CA PRO A 134 0.37 15.91 -29.97
C PRO A 134 0.14 14.98 -28.76
N PRO A 135 0.88 13.87 -28.65
CA PRO A 135 0.85 13.04 -27.45
C PRO A 135 1.17 13.85 -26.20
N LYS A 136 0.42 13.63 -25.11
CA LYS A 136 0.69 14.29 -23.83
C LYS A 136 2.05 13.84 -23.28
N ILE A 137 2.83 14.80 -22.81
CA ILE A 137 4.10 14.56 -22.12
C ILE A 137 3.96 14.86 -20.63
N VAL A 138 4.81 14.25 -19.80
CA VAL A 138 4.87 14.58 -18.38
C VAL A 138 5.51 15.96 -18.22
N GLN A 139 4.77 16.89 -17.64
CA GLN A 139 5.22 18.25 -17.37
C GLN A 139 5.73 18.42 -15.95
N GLY A 140 5.26 17.61 -15.00
CA GLY A 140 5.66 17.70 -13.61
C GLY A 140 5.03 16.63 -12.73
N TYR A 141 5.39 16.65 -11.45
CA TYR A 141 4.89 15.73 -10.44
C TYR A 141 4.45 16.50 -9.20
N LYS A 142 3.39 16.02 -8.55
CA LYS A 142 2.92 16.48 -7.24
C LYS A 142 2.84 15.29 -6.29
N PHE A 143 3.86 15.14 -5.46
CA PHE A 143 3.89 14.15 -4.40
C PHE A 143 3.26 14.73 -3.14
N ASN A 144 2.30 14.01 -2.57
CA ASN A 144 1.75 14.29 -1.25
C ASN A 144 1.85 13.00 -0.44
N ILE A 145 2.73 12.98 0.55
CA ILE A 145 2.99 11.80 1.38
C ILE A 145 2.57 12.12 2.81
N PHE A 146 1.78 11.24 3.40
CA PHE A 146 1.17 11.44 4.70
C PHE A 146 1.88 10.59 5.75
N TYR A 147 2.28 11.27 6.81
CA TYR A 147 2.99 10.78 7.99
C TYR A 147 2.25 11.24 9.27
N PRO A 148 0.97 10.84 9.49
CA PRO A 148 0.20 11.24 10.67
C PRO A 148 0.85 10.82 12.00
N ASP A 149 1.51 9.65 12.03
CA ASP A 149 2.02 9.00 13.24
C ASP A 149 3.54 9.17 13.39
N LEU A 150 4.13 10.23 12.84
CA LEU A 150 5.57 10.46 12.92
C LEU A 150 5.98 10.70 14.39
N LEU A 151 6.86 9.84 14.92
CA LEU A 151 7.24 9.86 16.34
C LEU A 151 7.92 11.17 16.77
N ASP A 152 8.79 11.70 15.92
CA ASP A 152 9.47 12.97 16.14
C ASP A 152 9.11 13.96 15.03
N PRO A 153 8.18 14.90 15.29
CA PRO A 153 7.82 15.96 14.34
C PRO A 153 8.98 16.90 13.99
N SER A 154 10.05 16.93 14.79
CA SER A 154 11.27 17.72 14.52
C SER A 154 12.06 17.15 13.34
N VAL A 155 12.03 15.82 13.17
CA VAL A 155 12.71 15.13 12.08
C VAL A 155 11.85 15.21 10.82
N THR A 156 12.18 16.18 9.97
CA THR A 156 11.47 16.36 8.70
C THR A 156 11.80 15.25 7.70
N PRO A 157 10.80 14.69 6.98
CA PRO A 157 11.05 13.77 5.89
C PRO A 157 11.93 14.40 4.81
N SER A 158 12.85 13.62 4.26
CA SER A 158 13.79 14.05 3.22
C SER A 158 13.59 13.23 1.95
N PHE A 159 14.10 13.71 0.82
CA PHE A 159 14.05 12.96 -0.43
C PHE A 159 15.41 12.96 -1.12
N THR A 160 15.65 11.92 -1.91
CA THR A 160 16.86 11.73 -2.71
C THR A 160 16.46 11.30 -4.10
N VAL A 161 17.09 11.86 -5.13
CA VAL A 161 16.85 11.47 -6.53
C VAL A 161 18.10 10.77 -7.05
N THR A 162 17.94 9.53 -7.52
CA THR A 162 19.03 8.72 -8.06
C THR A 162 18.71 8.38 -9.52
N PRO A 163 19.64 8.54 -10.47
CA PRO A 163 19.41 8.11 -11.85
C PRO A 163 19.16 6.59 -11.91
N CYS A 164 18.31 6.16 -12.84
CA CYS A 164 18.04 4.75 -13.12
C CYS A 164 18.99 4.24 -14.23
N ASP A 165 18.91 2.95 -14.56
CA ASP A 165 19.62 2.38 -15.71
C ASP A 165 19.23 3.08 -17.02
N ASP A 166 17.95 3.45 -17.14
CA ASP A 166 17.44 4.30 -18.22
C ASP A 166 17.78 5.78 -17.94
N PRO A 167 18.51 6.49 -18.82
CA PRO A 167 18.91 7.88 -18.58
C PRO A 167 17.73 8.86 -18.54
N ASP A 168 16.63 8.51 -19.20
CA ASP A 168 15.39 9.30 -19.25
C ASP A 168 14.59 9.25 -17.93
N PHE A 169 14.93 8.32 -17.03
CA PHE A 169 14.21 8.11 -15.78
C PHE A 169 15.15 8.17 -14.57
N ALA A 170 14.58 8.60 -13.44
CA ALA A 170 15.22 8.63 -12.15
C ALA A 170 14.29 8.04 -11.11
N VAL A 171 14.85 7.56 -10.01
CA VAL A 171 14.12 7.08 -8.85
C VAL A 171 14.19 8.15 -7.77
N ILE A 172 13.03 8.67 -7.37
CA ILE A 172 12.90 9.55 -6.21
C ILE A 172 12.54 8.71 -4.98
N ARG A 173 13.41 8.71 -3.98
CA ARG A 173 13.24 8.00 -2.71
C ARG A 173 12.97 9.00 -1.59
N PHE A 174 11.86 8.82 -0.90
CA PHE A 174 11.47 9.55 0.29
C PHE A 174 11.84 8.76 1.53
N LYS A 175 12.49 9.46 2.47
CA LYS A 175 12.92 8.91 3.75
C LYS A 175 12.23 9.64 4.88
N ALA A 176 11.73 8.87 5.83
CA ALA A 176 11.08 9.40 7.02
C ALA A 176 11.69 8.78 8.28
N GLY A 177 11.33 9.34 9.44
CA GLY A 177 11.65 8.73 10.72
C GLY A 177 10.77 7.51 11.03
N PRO A 178 11.10 6.77 12.10
CA PRO A 178 10.24 5.70 12.61
C PRO A 178 8.82 6.21 12.88
N PRO A 179 7.76 5.42 12.65
CA PRO A 179 7.73 4.00 12.25
C PRO A 179 7.64 3.79 10.72
N TYR A 180 7.92 4.81 9.91
CA TYR A 180 7.71 4.74 8.47
C TYR A 180 8.89 4.13 7.73
N GLU A 181 8.58 3.29 6.74
CA GLU A 181 9.55 2.77 5.78
C GLU A 181 9.79 3.79 4.65
N ASP A 182 10.98 3.75 4.06
CA ASP A 182 11.29 4.54 2.88
C ASP A 182 10.38 4.09 1.72
N ILE A 183 9.93 5.06 0.91
CA ILE A 183 9.17 4.79 -0.32
C ILE A 183 9.88 5.40 -1.51
N ALA A 184 9.78 4.78 -2.67
CA ALA A 184 10.39 5.28 -3.89
C ALA A 184 9.47 5.18 -5.11
N PHE A 185 9.66 6.09 -6.05
CA PHE A 185 8.89 6.18 -7.28
C PHE A 185 9.82 6.40 -8.47
N LYS A 186 9.50 5.79 -9.61
CA LYS A 186 10.14 6.08 -10.90
C LYS A 186 9.53 7.36 -11.47
N CYS A 187 10.35 8.35 -11.79
CA CYS A 187 9.96 9.62 -12.41
C CYS A 187 10.86 9.96 -13.59
N VAL A 188 10.46 10.95 -14.40
CA VAL A 188 11.26 11.41 -15.54
C VAL A 188 12.48 12.21 -15.03
N ASN A 189 13.65 11.93 -15.59
CA ASN A 189 14.91 12.58 -15.25
C ASN A 189 15.10 13.85 -16.11
N ARG A 190 14.47 14.95 -15.69
CA ARG A 190 14.61 16.28 -16.31
C ARG A 190 14.85 17.33 -15.24
N GLU A 191 15.46 18.45 -15.61
CA GLU A 191 15.71 19.55 -14.67
C GLU A 191 14.39 20.17 -14.17
N TRP A 192 14.32 20.44 -12.86
CA TRP A 192 13.13 20.98 -12.21
C TRP A 192 13.16 22.50 -12.19
N GLU A 193 12.00 23.12 -12.34
CA GLU A 193 11.80 24.54 -12.07
C GLU A 193 11.61 24.73 -10.56
N VAL A 194 12.63 25.28 -9.89
CA VAL A 194 12.67 25.44 -8.41
C VAL A 194 12.01 26.75 -7.96
N SER A 195 11.48 27.54 -8.90
CA SER A 195 10.84 28.82 -8.57
C SER A 195 9.47 28.61 -7.93
N HIS A 196 9.27 29.21 -6.75
CA HIS A 196 7.97 29.21 -6.06
C HIS A 196 6.86 29.87 -6.89
N LYS A 197 7.22 30.83 -7.77
CA LYS A 197 6.26 31.48 -8.68
C LYS A 197 5.68 30.50 -9.71
N HIS A 198 6.41 29.45 -10.03
CA HIS A 198 6.01 28.42 -11.00
C HIS A 198 5.43 27.18 -10.33
N GLY A 199 5.03 27.28 -9.06
CA GLY A 199 4.35 26.20 -8.34
C GLY A 199 5.28 25.19 -7.66
N TYR A 200 6.59 25.46 -7.59
CA TYR A 200 7.50 24.65 -6.79
C TYR A 200 7.09 24.71 -5.31
N LYS A 201 6.99 23.54 -4.68
CA LYS A 201 6.64 23.42 -3.27
C LYS A 201 7.42 22.26 -2.67
N CYS A 202 8.12 22.52 -1.56
CA CYS A 202 8.80 21.49 -0.78
C CYS A 202 8.62 21.84 0.70
N GLN A 203 7.60 21.28 1.34
CA GLN A 203 7.28 21.59 2.74
C GLN A 203 6.71 20.38 3.48
N PHE A 204 6.93 20.32 4.79
CA PHE A 204 6.31 19.38 5.70
C PHE A 204 5.45 20.13 6.71
N GLN A 205 4.13 19.93 6.68
CA GLN A 205 3.19 20.59 7.59
C GLN A 205 2.05 19.64 7.94
N ASN A 206 1.65 19.60 9.22
CA ASN A 206 0.54 18.79 9.72
C ASN A 206 0.64 17.30 9.35
N GLY A 207 1.85 16.72 9.41
CA GLY A 207 2.07 15.33 9.00
C GLY A 207 2.01 15.11 7.49
N VAL A 208 1.93 16.15 6.66
CA VAL A 208 1.91 16.02 5.20
C VAL A 208 3.19 16.57 4.61
N PHE A 209 3.93 15.71 3.92
CA PHE A 209 5.07 16.09 3.10
C PHE A 209 4.59 16.37 1.67
N GLN A 210 4.79 17.61 1.22
CA GLN A 210 4.39 18.08 -0.10
C GLN A 210 5.62 18.42 -0.93
N LEU A 211 5.82 17.67 -2.01
CA LEU A 211 6.84 17.96 -3.02
C LEU A 211 6.18 18.12 -4.39
N TRP A 212 6.06 19.35 -4.84
CA TRP A 212 5.49 19.70 -6.13
C TRP A 212 6.56 20.37 -6.98
N PHE A 213 6.71 19.92 -8.21
CA PHE A 213 7.62 20.53 -9.16
C PHE A 213 7.12 20.32 -10.58
N VAL A 214 7.51 21.26 -11.44
CA VAL A 214 7.32 21.21 -12.88
C VAL A 214 8.69 21.17 -13.52
N PHE A 215 8.83 20.51 -14.67
CA PHE A 215 10.06 20.49 -15.42
C PHE A 215 10.33 21.83 -16.10
N LYS A 216 11.60 22.22 -16.18
CA LYS A 216 12.00 23.40 -16.93
C LYS A 216 11.62 23.25 -18.40
N ARG A 217 11.05 24.32 -18.95
CA ARG A 217 10.76 24.43 -20.38
C ARG A 217 11.87 25.23 -21.04
N TYR A 218 12.73 24.57 -21.80
CA TYR A 218 13.71 25.27 -22.62
C TYR A 218 13.03 25.76 -23.89
N ARG A 219 13.02 27.09 -24.06
CA ARG A 219 12.59 27.69 -25.33
C ARG A 219 13.80 27.82 -26.21
N TYR A 220 13.82 27.08 -27.32
CA TYR A 220 14.87 27.24 -28.32
C TYR A 220 14.85 28.68 -28.86
N ARG A 221 15.96 29.40 -28.68
CA ARG A 221 16.20 30.71 -29.32
C ARG A 221 17.08 30.47 -30.53
N ARG A 222 16.63 30.94 -31.70
CA ARG A 222 17.42 31.00 -32.93
C ARG A 222 18.31 32.23 -32.93
#